data_AF-A0A2N2MES9-F1
#
_entry.id   AF-A0A2N2MES9-F1
#
_cell.length_a   1.000
_cell.length_b   1.000
_cell.length_c   1.000
_cell.angle_alpha   90.00
_cell.angle_beta   90.00
_cell.angle_gamma   90.00
#
_symmetry.space_group_name_H-M   'P 1'
#
loop_
_entity.id
_entity.type
_entity.pdbx_description
1 polymer ?
#
loop_
_entity_poly.entity_id
_entity_poly.type
_entity_poly.pdbx_seq_one_letter_code
_entity_poly.pdbx_strand_id
1 'polypeptide(L)' 'MRTNIVLDEDLVERAQKLTGIKTKREVVQEALRTLILLREQAEIRSLRGKLNWEGNLDEQRQARIAGS' A
#
# COMPACT_ATOMS: atom_id res chain seq x y z
N MET A 1 6.71 18.91 -12.90
CA MET A 1 6.33 20.28 -12.51
C MET A 1 7.30 20.76 -11.43
N ARG A 2 7.76 22.01 -11.50
CA ARG A 2 8.58 22.61 -10.43
C ARG A 2 7.67 23.41 -9.51
N THR A 3 7.73 23.12 -8.21
CA THR A 3 6.88 23.73 -7.19
C THR A 3 7.77 24.15 -6.03
N ASN A 4 7.51 25.33 -5.47
CA ASN A 4 8.16 25.77 -4.24
C ASN A 4 7.22 25.45 -3.06
N ILE A 5 7.70 24.62 -2.13
CA ILE A 5 6.96 24.21 -0.93
C ILE A 5 7.90 24.30 0.27
N VAL A 6 7.35 24.66 1.43
CA VAL A 6 8.07 24.62 2.70
C VAL A 6 7.94 23.22 3.27
N LEU A 7 9.07 22.60 3.63
CA LEU A 7 9.13 21.28 4.24
C LEU A 7 9.69 21.41 5.66
N ASP A 8 9.15 20.60 6.56
CA ASP A 8 9.73 20.39 7.88
C ASP A 8 11.07 19.64 7.71
N GLU A 9 12.16 20.25 8.16
CA GLU A 9 13.51 19.71 7.97
C GLU A 9 13.76 18.46 8.81
N ASP A 10 13.24 18.41 10.03
CA ASP A 10 13.41 17.28 10.95
C ASP A 10 12.69 16.05 10.39
N LEU A 11 11.50 16.27 9.81
CA LEU A 11 10.74 15.20 9.16
C LEU A 11 11.47 14.65 7.94
N VAL A 12 12.02 15.53 7.10
CA VAL A 12 12.77 15.11 5.91
C VAL A 12 14.04 14.38 6.32
N GLU A 13 14.80 14.89 7.28
CA GLU A 13 16.03 14.25 7.74
C GLU A 13 15.76 12.85 8.30
N ARG A 14 14.71 12.70 9.11
CA ARG A 14 14.26 11.39 9.60
C ARG A 14 13.91 10.45 8.45
N ALA A 15 13.16 10.92 7.46
CA ALA A 15 12.80 10.11 6.31
C ALA A 15 14.05 9.68 5.52
N GLN A 16 15.02 10.57 5.34
CA GLN A 16 16.30 10.26 4.70
C GLN A 16 17.09 9.20 5.48
N LYS A 17 17.17 9.31 6.81
CA LYS A 17 17.84 8.33 7.66
C LYS A 17 17.18 6.95 7.58
N LEU A 18 15.85 6.89 7.56
CA LEU A 18 15.09 5.63 7.52
C LEU A 18 15.11 4.98 6.13
N THR A 19 15.10 5.76 5.05
CA THR A 19 15.00 5.26 3.67
C THR A 19 16.35 5.16 2.97
N GLY A 20 17.39 5.83 3.47
CA GLY A 20 18.68 5.98 2.80
C GLY A 20 18.69 6.97 1.62
N ILE A 21 17.58 7.65 1.36
CA ILE A 21 17.44 8.56 0.21
C ILE A 21 18.22 9.86 0.47
N LYS A 22 19.05 10.25 -0.49
CA LYS A 22 19.99 11.38 -0.33
C LYS A 22 19.41 12.74 -0.63
N THR A 23 18.36 12.82 -1.46
CA THR A 23 17.81 14.11 -1.91
C THR A 23 16.41 14.36 -1.37
N LYS A 24 16.14 15.61 -0.93
CA LYS A 24 14.79 16.04 -0.47
C LYS A 24 13.73 15.77 -1.55
N ARG A 25 14.09 15.95 -2.84
CA ARG A 25 13.20 15.69 -3.99
C ARG A 25 12.75 14.22 -4.04
N GLU A 26 13.69 13.30 -3.90
CA GLU A 26 13.38 11.86 -3.99
C GLU A 26 12.59 11.38 -2.79
N VAL A 27 12.88 11.90 -1.58
CA VAL A 27 12.07 11.63 -0.39
C VAL A 27 10.60 11.99 -0.62
N VAL A 28 10.35 13.19 -1.18
CA VAL A 28 8.98 13.64 -1.47
C VAL A 28 8.32 12.78 -2.54
N GLN A 29 9.06 12.37 -3.58
CA GLN A 29 8.51 11.48 -4.61
C GLN A 29 8.13 10.11 -4.05
N GLU A 30 9.00 9.51 -3.23
CA GLU A 30 8.72 8.21 -2.61
C GLU A 30 7.60 8.29 -1.57
N ALA A 31 7.51 9.40 -0.82
CA ALA A 31 6.40 9.63 0.10
C ALA A 31 5.05 9.70 -0.63
N LEU A 32 4.97 10.39 -1.78
CA LEU A 32 3.76 10.47 -2.59
C LEU A 32 3.36 9.11 -3.17
N ARG A 33 4.32 8.34 -3.69
CA ARG A 33 4.07 6.98 -4.18
C ARG A 33 3.56 6.06 -3.08
N THR A 34 4.20 6.11 -1.92
CA THR A 34 3.81 5.31 -0.75
C THR A 34 2.41 5.68 -0.28
N LEU A 35 2.07 6.98 -0.25
CA LEU A 35 0.74 7.43 0.12
C LEU A 35 -0.34 6.86 -0.81
N ILE A 36 -0.12 6.92 -2.13
CA ILE A 36 -1.05 6.36 -3.12
C ILE A 36 -1.22 4.86 -2.88
N LEU A 37 -0.12 4.12 -2.80
CA LEU A 37 -0.15 2.67 -2.57
C LEU A 37 -0.91 2.29 -1.30
N LEU A 38 -0.71 3.02 -0.20
CA LEU A 38 -1.41 2.79 1.06
C LEU A 38 -2.92 3.03 0.93
N ARG A 39 -3.34 4.03 0.13
CA ARG A 39 -4.76 4.34 -0.10
C ARG A 39 -5.43 3.29 -0.98
N GLU A 40 -4.78 2.89 -2.06
CA GLU A 40 -5.28 1.81 -2.95
C GLU A 40 -5.45 0.50 -2.18
N GLN A 41 -4.47 0.15 -1.33
CA GLN A 41 -4.59 -1.03 -0.46
C GLN A 41 -5.73 -0.92 0.55
N ALA A 42 -5.94 0.27 1.12
CA ALA A 42 -7.04 0.52 2.06
C ALA A 42 -8.41 0.42 1.38
N GLU A 43 -8.54 0.90 0.14
CA GLU A 43 -9.76 0.79 -0.65
C GLU A 43 -10.11 -0.68 -0.94
N ILE A 44 -9.13 -1.49 -1.37
CA ILE A 44 -9.32 -2.94 -1.53
C ILE A 44 -9.72 -3.61 -0.22
N ARG A 45 -9.12 -3.21 0.92
CA ARG A 45 -9.52 -3.72 2.24
C ARG A 45 -10.94 -3.32 2.61
N SER A 46 -11.40 -2.13 2.22
CA SER A 46 -12.78 -1.66 2.45
C SER A 46 -13.83 -2.38 1.60
N LEU A 47 -13.42 -2.95 0.47
CA LEU A 47 -14.23 -3.83 -0.37
C LEU A 47 -14.28 -5.27 0.17
N ARG A 48 -13.31 -5.66 1.02
CA ARG A 48 -13.24 -6.96 1.68
C ARG A 48 -14.36 -7.05 2.74
N GLY A 49 -15.44 -7.76 2.41
CA GLY A 49 -16.67 -7.87 3.21
C GLY A 49 -17.92 -7.24 2.57
N LYS A 50 -17.77 -6.49 1.47
CA LYS A 50 -18.89 -6.00 0.64
C LYS A 50 -19.09 -6.81 -0.64
N LEU A 51 -18.05 -7.50 -1.11
CA LEU A 51 -18.20 -8.57 -2.10
C LEU A 51 -18.76 -9.81 -1.39
N ASN A 52 -20.05 -10.08 -1.58
CA ASN A 52 -20.62 -11.40 -1.34
C ASN A 52 -19.83 -12.38 -2.19
N TRP A 53 -19.02 -13.19 -1.54
CA TRP A 53 -18.35 -14.30 -2.21
C TRP A 53 -19.43 -15.33 -2.57
N GLU A 54 -19.91 -15.31 -3.82
CA GLU A 54 -20.75 -16.36 -4.43
C GLU A 54 -19.90 -17.58 -4.80
N GLY A 55 -19.19 -18.13 -3.83
CA GLY A 55 -18.64 -19.48 -3.92
C GLY A 55 -19.18 -20.28 -2.75
N ASN A 56 -19.39 -21.56 -2.91
CA ASN A 56 -19.62 -22.45 -1.78
C ASN A 56 -18.27 -22.98 -1.30
N LEU A 57 -17.84 -22.62 -0.09
CA LEU A 57 -16.50 -22.95 0.45
C LEU A 57 -16.37 -24.45 0.74
N ASP A 58 -17.51 -25.14 0.84
CA ASP A 58 -17.56 -26.58 1.08
C ASP A 58 -17.27 -27.39 -0.20
N GLU A 59 -17.69 -26.91 -1.38
CA GLU A 59 -17.42 -27.58 -2.66
C GLU A 59 -15.94 -27.59 -3.02
N GLN A 60 -15.21 -26.50 -2.73
CA GLN A 60 -13.77 -26.43 -2.99
C GLN A 60 -12.94 -27.30 -2.03
N ARG A 61 -13.49 -27.63 -0.85
CA ARG A 61 -12.81 -28.49 0.13
C ARG A 61 -13.01 -29.98 -0.17
N GLN A 62 -14.17 -30.38 -0.70
CA GLN A 62 -14.42 -31.78 -1.09
C GLN A 62 -13.56 -32.23 -2.26
N ALA A 63 -13.28 -31.35 -3.23
CA ALA A 63 -12.41 -31.66 -4.38
C ALA A 63 -10.96 -31.99 -3.98
N ARG A 64 -10.52 -31.63 -2.77
CA ARG A 64 -9.16 -31.91 -2.27
C ARG A 64 -9.02 -33.26 -1.58
N ILE A 65 -10.12 -33.88 -1.16
CA ILE A 65 -10.12 -35.13 -0.38
C ILE A 65 -10.38 -36.34 -1.30
N ALA A 66 -11.06 -36.15 -2.44
CA ALA A 66 -11.36 -37.24 -3.38
C ALA A 66 -10.18 -37.70 -4.26
N GLY A 67 -8.97 -37.17 -4.04
CA GLY A 67 -7.78 -37.44 -4.86
C GLY A 67 -6.60 -38.06 -4.10
N SER A 68 -6.83 -38.64 -2.91
CA SER A 68 -5.79 -39.34 -2.14
C SER A 68 -6.15 -40.80 -1.88
#